data_AF-A0A131ZY53-F1
#
_entry.id   AF-A0A131ZY53-F1
#
_cell.length_a   1.000
_cell.length_b   1.000
_cell.length_c   1.000
_cell.angle_alpha   90.00
_cell.angle_beta   90.00
_cell.angle_gamma   90.00
#
_symmetry.space_group_name_H-M   'P 1'
#
loop_
_entity.id
_entity.type
_entity.pdbx_description
1 polymer ?
#
loop_
_entity_poly.entity_id
_entity_poly.type
_entity_poly.pdbx_seq_one_letter_code
_entity_poly.pdbx_strand_id
1 'polypeptide(L)'
;MFDGNYDSEKEIQLEQELDSLMEERHYIEIAKIRWINSDHLIIDSLKCFDQAIQMIHKFLNTSENEFLERYTCIKESRNNIIEAHYKLMSLHNNLQNVQLPHFKIDDLKELATIASEIFNDLTSNSLEELIVSLNALRAKTVTQHKWIKEVLNRIIKNDLVEIRDKCRNKSQKLCDERIDLMKQKQEQWKRSSSVEPVKNDSPFDLRDSGVDSEIDDSLVAEDQFTRILASGKESLISTDFSNATPLLPGEGLAPIPTNKEIFGDKHEISKQ
;
A
#
# COMPACT_ATOMS: atom_id res chain seq x y z
N MET A 1 23.33 35.79 -21.14
CA MET A 1 23.49 35.22 -19.79
C MET A 1 22.44 35.87 -18.91
N PHE A 2 21.59 35.07 -18.30
CA PHE A 2 20.51 35.54 -17.44
C PHE A 2 21.09 35.71 -16.03
N ASP A 3 21.30 36.96 -15.58
CA ASP A 3 21.66 37.27 -14.20
C ASP A 3 20.49 36.84 -13.29
N GLY A 4 20.78 35.96 -12.33
CA GLY A 4 19.83 35.23 -11.46
C GLY A 4 18.98 36.06 -10.50
N ASN A 5 18.39 37.16 -10.98
CA ASN A 5 17.29 37.90 -10.34
C ASN A 5 16.01 37.66 -11.17
N TYR A 6 15.59 36.40 -11.31
CA TYR A 6 14.27 36.06 -11.87
C TYR A 6 13.20 35.98 -10.80
N ASP A 7 13.61 35.87 -9.55
CA ASP A 7 12.76 35.32 -8.54
C ASP A 7 11.92 36.41 -7.88
N SER A 8 10.63 36.43 -8.17
CA SER A 8 9.71 37.11 -7.28
C SER A 8 9.69 36.34 -5.96
N GLU A 9 9.61 37.03 -4.82
CA GLU A 9 9.48 36.37 -3.51
C GLU A 9 8.30 35.39 -3.50
N LYS A 10 7.26 35.69 -4.29
CA LYS A 10 6.09 34.84 -4.51
C LYS A 10 6.42 33.58 -5.32
N GLU A 11 7.25 33.67 -6.37
CA GLU A 11 7.72 32.50 -7.13
C GLU A 11 8.51 31.55 -6.22
N ILE A 12 9.46 32.07 -5.45
CA ILE A 12 10.26 31.28 -4.49
C ILE A 12 9.36 30.57 -3.48
N GLN A 13 8.38 31.28 -2.91
CA GLN A 13 7.45 30.69 -1.96
C GLN A 13 6.61 29.57 -2.60
N LEU A 14 6.14 29.77 -3.83
CA LEU A 14 5.36 28.76 -4.55
C LEU A 14 6.19 27.52 -4.88
N GLU A 15 7.48 27.68 -5.23
CA GLU A 15 8.42 26.57 -5.43
C GLU A 15 8.65 25.79 -4.14
N GLN A 16 9.00 26.47 -3.05
CA GLN A 16 9.24 25.83 -1.74
C GLN A 16 8.02 25.06 -1.24
N GLU A 17 6.82 25.64 -1.41
CA GLU A 17 5.57 24.97 -1.05
C GLU A 17 5.27 23.77 -1.95
N LEU A 18 5.56 23.86 -3.25
CA LEU A 18 5.39 22.74 -4.18
C LEU A 18 6.34 21.59 -3.84
N ASP A 19 7.61 21.89 -3.58
CA ASP A 19 8.63 20.91 -3.19
C ASP A 19 8.20 20.16 -1.92
N SER A 20 7.75 20.91 -0.89
CA SER A 20 7.27 20.31 0.36
C SER A 20 6.05 19.41 0.15
N LEU A 21 5.11 19.80 -0.72
CA LEU A 21 3.95 18.97 -1.07
C LEU A 21 4.35 17.72 -1.87
N MET A 22 5.34 17.82 -2.74
CA MET A 22 5.86 16.67 -3.49
C MET A 22 6.58 15.67 -2.57
N GLU A 23 7.36 16.14 -1.60
CA GLU A 23 7.93 15.29 -0.55
C GLU A 23 6.84 14.60 0.27
N GLU A 24 5.82 15.34 0.71
CA GLU A 24 4.67 14.76 1.43
C GLU A 24 3.95 13.69 0.60
N ARG A 25 3.72 13.95 -0.69
CA ARG A 25 3.13 12.97 -1.61
C ARG A 25 3.95 11.69 -1.66
N HIS A 26 5.28 11.82 -1.82
CA HIS A 26 6.19 10.68 -1.88
C HIS A 26 6.11 9.82 -0.60
N TYR A 27 6.00 10.44 0.57
CA TYR A 27 5.82 9.71 1.83
C TYR A 27 4.51 8.91 1.88
N ILE A 28 3.41 9.51 1.40
CA ILE A 28 2.11 8.84 1.35
C ILE A 28 2.17 7.66 0.35
N GLU A 29 2.88 7.80 -0.77
CA GLU A 29 3.10 6.73 -1.77
C GLU A 29 3.91 5.56 -1.18
N ILE A 30 4.99 5.83 -0.44
CA ILE A 30 5.76 4.79 0.27
C ILE A 30 4.86 4.03 1.24
N ALA A 31 4.04 4.75 2.03
CA ALA A 31 3.10 4.12 2.94
C ALA A 31 2.09 3.25 2.18
N LYS A 32 1.50 3.75 1.09
CA LYS A 32 0.59 2.97 0.23
C LYS A 32 1.21 1.65 -0.20
N ILE A 33 2.48 1.64 -0.65
CA ILE A 33 3.19 0.42 -1.05
C ILE A 33 3.31 -0.56 0.13
N ARG A 34 3.68 -0.09 1.33
CA ARG A 34 3.75 -0.94 2.53
C ARG A 34 2.40 -1.56 2.86
N TRP A 35 1.32 -0.79 2.79
CA TRP A 35 -0.03 -1.29 3.07
C TRP A 35 -0.54 -2.25 1.99
N ILE A 36 -0.24 -2.03 0.71
CA ILE A 36 -0.54 -2.98 -0.38
C ILE A 36 0.22 -4.30 -0.20
N ASN A 37 1.51 -4.24 0.14
CA ASN A 37 2.28 -5.44 0.43
C ASN A 37 1.71 -6.21 1.64
N SER A 38 1.22 -5.48 2.65
CA SER A 38 0.54 -6.05 3.81
C SER A 38 -0.77 -6.75 3.45
N ASP A 39 -1.55 -6.16 2.54
CA ASP A 39 -2.76 -6.77 1.95
C ASP A 39 -2.44 -8.12 1.29
N HIS A 40 -1.36 -8.16 0.49
CA HIS A 40 -0.90 -9.38 -0.17
C HIS A 40 -0.45 -10.46 0.82
N LEU A 41 0.34 -10.09 1.82
CA LEU A 41 0.79 -11.02 2.87
C LEU A 41 -0.38 -11.66 3.60
N ILE A 42 -1.45 -10.90 3.89
CA ILE A 42 -2.65 -11.45 4.50
C ILE A 42 -3.36 -12.42 3.56
N ILE A 43 -3.60 -12.04 2.30
CA ILE A 43 -4.27 -12.92 1.32
C ILE A 43 -3.52 -14.25 1.19
N ASP A 44 -2.19 -14.20 1.09
CA ASP A 44 -1.37 -15.40 0.96
C ASP A 44 -1.35 -16.23 2.25
N SER A 45 -1.43 -15.60 3.42
CA SER A 45 -1.58 -16.34 4.69
C SER A 45 -2.93 -17.06 4.78
N LEU A 46 -4.02 -16.46 4.28
CA LEU A 46 -5.34 -17.08 4.24
C LEU A 46 -5.36 -18.31 3.33
N LYS A 47 -4.68 -18.25 2.18
CA LYS A 47 -4.49 -19.41 1.30
C LYS A 47 -3.75 -20.55 2.02
N CYS A 48 -2.70 -20.23 2.78
CA CYS A 48 -1.99 -21.23 3.58
C CYS A 48 -2.88 -21.85 4.67
N PHE A 49 -3.72 -21.06 5.35
CA PHE A 49 -4.70 -21.63 6.29
C PHE A 49 -5.67 -22.60 5.60
N ASP A 50 -6.23 -22.21 4.45
CA ASP A 50 -7.14 -23.07 3.68
C ASP A 50 -6.47 -24.39 3.28
N GLN A 51 -5.24 -24.33 2.79
CA GLN A 51 -4.46 -25.51 2.41
C GLN A 51 -4.12 -26.38 3.63
N ALA A 52 -3.73 -25.79 4.76
CA ALA A 52 -3.42 -26.53 5.97
C ALA A 52 -4.63 -27.32 6.50
N ILE A 53 -5.80 -26.67 6.55
CA ILE A 53 -7.06 -27.28 6.99
C ILE A 53 -7.50 -28.37 6.01
N GLN A 54 -7.40 -28.12 4.70
CA GLN A 54 -7.70 -29.11 3.67
C GLN A 54 -6.85 -30.37 3.83
N MET A 55 -5.55 -30.24 4.12
CA MET A 55 -4.67 -31.38 4.32
C MET A 55 -4.99 -32.18 5.60
N ILE A 56 -5.42 -31.51 6.68
CA ILE A 56 -5.88 -32.22 7.89
C ILE A 56 -7.16 -33.00 7.58
N HIS A 57 -8.11 -32.41 6.86
CA HIS A 57 -9.29 -33.15 6.41
C HIS A 57 -8.94 -34.31 5.49
N LYS A 58 -7.94 -34.14 4.61
CA LYS A 58 -7.47 -35.24 3.77
C LYS A 58 -6.92 -36.38 4.64
N PHE A 59 -6.06 -36.08 5.61
CA PHE A 59 -5.55 -37.07 6.57
C PHE A 59 -6.67 -37.87 7.26
N LEU A 60 -7.70 -37.18 7.74
CA LEU A 60 -8.82 -37.80 8.45
C LEU A 60 -9.64 -38.75 7.56
N ASN A 61 -9.65 -38.52 6.25
CA ASN A 61 -10.35 -39.34 5.27
C ASN A 61 -9.46 -40.42 4.61
N THR A 62 -8.14 -40.38 4.83
CA THR A 62 -7.18 -41.35 4.30
C THR A 62 -7.15 -42.63 5.15
N SER A 63 -7.07 -43.77 4.48
CA SER A 63 -7.05 -45.09 5.15
C SER A 63 -5.86 -45.22 6.11
N GLU A 64 -6.05 -45.87 7.25
CA GLU A 64 -4.97 -46.16 8.22
C GLU A 64 -3.81 -46.95 7.60
N ASN A 65 -4.07 -47.73 6.55
CA ASN A 65 -3.05 -48.51 5.86
C ASN A 65 -2.16 -47.68 4.92
N GLU A 66 -2.56 -46.43 4.61
CA GLU A 66 -1.87 -45.54 3.68
C GLU A 66 -0.91 -44.60 4.44
N PHE A 67 0.03 -45.18 5.19
CA PHE A 67 0.94 -44.44 6.08
C PHE A 67 1.70 -43.30 5.39
N LEU A 68 2.20 -43.51 4.18
CA LEU A 68 2.97 -42.50 3.45
C LEU A 68 2.10 -41.29 3.08
N GLU A 69 0.86 -41.53 2.66
CA GLU A 69 -0.07 -40.46 2.29
C GLU A 69 -0.50 -39.67 3.54
N ARG A 70 -0.82 -40.37 4.63
CA ARG A 70 -1.14 -39.73 5.92
C ARG A 70 -0.01 -38.85 6.42
N TYR A 71 1.23 -39.36 6.41
CA TYR A 71 2.40 -38.58 6.79
C TYR A 71 2.56 -37.34 5.89
N THR A 72 2.36 -37.49 4.58
CA THR A 72 2.44 -36.39 3.61
C THR A 72 1.41 -35.31 3.91
N CYS A 73 0.16 -35.68 4.21
CA CYS A 73 -0.89 -34.73 4.57
C CYS A 73 -0.52 -33.88 5.79
N ILE A 74 -0.07 -34.50 6.89
CA ILE A 74 0.31 -33.75 8.11
C ILE A 74 1.54 -32.88 7.86
N LYS A 75 2.53 -33.40 7.11
CA LYS A 75 3.72 -32.63 6.73
C LYS A 75 3.35 -31.39 5.90
N GLU A 76 2.48 -31.54 4.92
CA GLU A 76 2.01 -30.43 4.08
C GLU A 76 1.17 -29.44 4.88
N SER A 77 0.33 -29.92 5.80
CA SER A 77 -0.40 -29.04 6.72
C SER A 77 0.56 -28.20 7.56
N ARG A 78 1.56 -28.83 8.19
CA ARG A 78 2.59 -28.13 8.97
C ARG A 78 3.33 -27.07 8.14
N ASN A 79 3.76 -27.44 6.93
CA ASN A 79 4.49 -26.51 6.06
C ASN A 79 3.66 -25.26 5.74
N ASN A 80 2.37 -25.44 5.46
CA ASN A 80 1.46 -24.33 5.22
C ASN A 80 1.26 -23.45 6.47
N ILE A 81 1.15 -24.06 7.66
CA ILE A 81 1.06 -23.31 8.93
C ILE A 81 2.32 -22.48 9.17
N ILE A 82 3.50 -23.05 8.92
CA ILE A 82 4.79 -22.35 9.02
C ILE A 82 4.85 -21.19 8.02
N GLU A 83 4.41 -21.41 6.79
CA GLU A 83 4.41 -20.37 5.76
C GLU A 83 3.43 -19.22 6.10
N ALA A 84 2.24 -19.55 6.60
CA ALA A 84 1.29 -18.57 7.13
C ALA A 84 1.92 -17.75 8.27
N HIS A 85 2.62 -18.40 9.20
CA HIS A 85 3.32 -17.74 10.30
C HIS A 85 4.35 -16.72 9.79
N TYR A 86 5.21 -17.09 8.84
CA TYR A 86 6.20 -16.17 8.30
C TYR A 86 5.59 -14.98 7.56
N LYS A 87 4.51 -15.20 6.80
CA LYS A 87 3.79 -14.11 6.12
C LYS A 87 3.16 -13.13 7.11
N LEU A 88 2.52 -13.64 8.16
CA LEU A 88 1.91 -12.82 9.22
C LEU A 88 2.97 -12.11 10.07
N MET A 89 4.11 -12.75 10.34
CA MET A 89 5.25 -12.09 10.98
C MET A 89 5.78 -10.94 10.11
N SER A 90 5.88 -11.17 8.80
CA SER A 90 6.31 -10.15 7.84
C SER A 90 5.32 -8.98 7.77
N LEU A 91 4.02 -9.27 7.89
CA LEU A 91 2.98 -8.24 8.01
C LEU A 91 3.22 -7.34 9.24
N HIS A 92 3.46 -7.93 10.41
CA HIS A 92 3.75 -7.16 11.63
C HIS A 92 5.00 -6.28 11.47
N ASN A 93 6.05 -6.78 10.81
CA ASN A 93 7.26 -6.01 10.56
C ASN A 93 7.02 -4.88 9.54
N ASN A 94 6.24 -5.15 8.49
CA ASN A 94 5.94 -4.16 7.44
C ASN A 94 5.08 -3.00 7.97
N LEU A 95 4.24 -3.27 8.97
CA LEU A 95 3.41 -2.29 9.68
C LEU A 95 3.91 -2.06 11.12
N GLN A 96 5.23 -2.00 11.34
CA GLN A 96 5.84 -1.89 12.67
C GLN A 96 5.36 -0.71 13.52
N ASN A 97 4.90 0.38 12.88
CA ASN A 97 4.39 1.58 13.55
C ASN A 97 2.93 1.45 13.97
N VAL A 98 2.29 0.32 13.66
CA VAL A 98 0.85 0.10 13.80
C VAL A 98 0.62 -1.16 14.63
N GLN A 99 -0.14 -1.04 15.71
CA GLN A 99 -0.61 -2.21 16.44
C GLN A 99 -1.77 -2.87 15.69
N LEU A 100 -1.56 -4.08 15.20
CA LEU A 100 -2.62 -4.83 14.51
C LEU A 100 -3.73 -5.22 15.50
N PRO A 101 -4.99 -4.81 15.25
CA PRO A 101 -6.06 -4.96 16.23
C PRO A 101 -6.63 -6.38 16.33
N HIS A 102 -6.63 -7.14 15.24
CA HIS A 102 -7.37 -8.40 15.15
C HIS A 102 -6.47 -9.64 15.13
N PHE A 103 -5.28 -9.55 14.54
CA PHE A 103 -4.26 -10.61 14.61
C PHE A 103 -3.04 -10.09 15.36
N LYS A 104 -2.88 -10.52 16.61
CA LYS A 104 -1.87 -10.03 17.55
C LYS A 104 -0.63 -10.92 17.56
N ILE A 105 0.43 -10.43 18.18
CA ILE A 105 1.67 -11.20 18.39
C ILE A 105 1.41 -12.50 19.18
N ASP A 106 0.43 -12.54 20.07
CA ASP A 106 0.09 -13.77 20.79
C ASP A 106 -0.57 -14.82 19.86
N ASP A 107 -1.34 -14.39 18.86
CA ASP A 107 -1.90 -15.28 17.82
C ASP A 107 -0.78 -15.84 16.93
N LEU A 108 0.28 -15.06 16.66
CA LEU A 108 1.49 -15.54 15.97
C LEU A 108 2.22 -16.63 16.77
N LYS A 109 2.32 -16.46 18.09
CA LYS A 109 2.93 -17.46 18.98
C LYS A 109 2.10 -18.73 19.01
N GLU A 110 0.78 -18.61 19.11
CA GLU A 110 -0.15 -19.74 19.05
C GLU A 110 0.06 -20.54 17.75
N LEU A 111 0.13 -19.86 16.60
CA LEU A 111 0.37 -20.49 15.31
C LEU A 111 1.73 -21.21 15.24
N ALA A 112 2.77 -20.65 15.86
CA ALA A 112 4.09 -21.28 15.94
C ALA A 112 4.12 -22.52 16.84
N THR A 113 3.39 -22.49 17.95
CA THR A 113 3.19 -23.64 18.84
C THR A 113 2.48 -24.76 18.08
N ILE A 114 1.36 -24.45 17.41
CA ILE A 114 0.63 -25.41 16.56
C ILE A 114 1.57 -26.07 15.54
N ALA A 115 2.38 -25.29 14.82
CA ALA A 115 3.33 -25.81 13.84
C ALA A 115 4.39 -26.75 14.45
N SER A 116 4.75 -26.54 15.71
CA SER A 116 5.76 -27.33 16.42
C SER A 116 5.17 -28.62 16.98
N GLU A 117 3.90 -28.60 17.38
CA GLU A 117 3.24 -29.70 18.09
C GLU A 117 2.34 -30.58 17.22
N ILE A 118 2.07 -30.20 15.96
CA ILE A 118 1.14 -30.93 15.07
C ILE A 118 1.44 -32.42 14.91
N PHE A 119 2.69 -32.88 15.10
CA PHE A 119 3.05 -34.29 15.02
C PHE A 119 2.94 -35.05 16.36
N ASN A 120 2.66 -34.37 17.46
CA ASN A 120 2.64 -34.98 18.80
C ASN A 120 1.42 -35.87 19.03
N ASP A 121 0.25 -35.44 18.53
CA ASP A 121 -1.00 -36.17 18.66
C ASP A 121 -1.81 -36.09 17.36
N LEU A 122 -1.91 -37.23 16.66
CA LEU A 122 -2.63 -37.38 15.39
C LEU A 122 -3.94 -38.16 15.52
N THR A 123 -4.51 -38.21 16.73
CA THR A 123 -5.86 -38.75 16.94
C THR A 123 -6.92 -37.89 16.27
N SER A 124 -8.03 -38.49 15.84
CA SER A 124 -9.10 -37.76 15.15
C SER A 124 -9.65 -36.59 15.99
N ASN A 125 -9.84 -36.79 17.30
CA ASN A 125 -10.33 -35.73 18.19
C ASN A 125 -9.35 -34.55 18.27
N SER A 126 -8.05 -34.82 18.46
CA SER A 126 -7.00 -33.79 18.47
C SER A 126 -6.98 -32.99 17.16
N LEU A 127 -7.12 -33.67 16.03
CA LEU A 127 -7.11 -33.01 14.72
C LEU A 127 -8.38 -32.20 14.43
N GLU A 128 -9.54 -32.65 14.90
CA GLU A 128 -10.77 -31.85 14.83
C GLU A 128 -10.68 -30.58 15.67
N GLU A 129 -10.13 -30.68 16.89
CA GLU A 129 -9.84 -29.51 17.74
C GLU A 129 -8.83 -28.56 17.08
N LEU A 130 -7.78 -29.10 16.46
CA LEU A 130 -6.82 -28.33 15.69
C LEU A 130 -7.48 -27.57 14.52
N ILE A 131 -8.39 -28.21 13.78
CA ILE A 131 -9.16 -27.56 12.72
C ILE A 131 -9.98 -26.40 13.27
N VAL A 132 -10.60 -26.56 14.45
CA VAL A 132 -11.35 -25.47 15.10
C VAL A 132 -10.42 -24.30 15.43
N SER A 133 -9.26 -24.55 16.03
CA SER A 133 -8.26 -23.52 16.36
C SER A 133 -7.72 -22.80 15.12
N LEU A 134 -7.40 -23.54 14.06
CA LEU A 134 -6.95 -22.95 12.79
C LEU A 134 -8.05 -22.09 12.13
N ASN A 135 -9.31 -22.51 12.20
CA ASN A 135 -10.43 -21.71 11.70
C ASN A 135 -10.62 -20.42 12.53
N ALA A 136 -10.41 -20.46 13.84
CA ALA A 136 -10.47 -19.28 14.69
C ALA A 136 -9.36 -18.27 14.34
N LEU A 137 -8.12 -18.74 14.16
CA LEU A 137 -7.00 -17.91 13.71
C LEU A 137 -7.24 -17.35 12.31
N ARG A 138 -7.74 -18.18 11.39
CA ARG A 138 -8.13 -17.75 10.04
C ARG A 138 -9.21 -16.66 10.08
N ALA A 139 -10.22 -16.77 10.94
CA ALA A 139 -11.27 -15.76 11.08
C ALA A 139 -10.73 -14.41 11.60
N LYS A 140 -9.78 -14.44 12.55
CA LYS A 140 -9.03 -13.25 12.98
C LYS A 140 -8.27 -12.63 11.81
N THR A 141 -7.58 -13.44 11.00
CA THR A 141 -6.87 -12.99 9.79
C THR A 141 -7.79 -12.37 8.75
N VAL A 142 -8.98 -12.92 8.52
CA VAL A 142 -10.00 -12.32 7.63
C VAL A 142 -10.45 -10.96 8.16
N THR A 143 -10.65 -10.83 9.47
CA THR A 143 -11.06 -9.56 10.08
C THR A 143 -9.93 -8.52 9.99
N GLN A 144 -8.69 -8.95 10.19
CA GLN A 144 -7.49 -8.12 9.99
C GLN A 144 -7.37 -7.66 8.54
N HIS A 145 -7.66 -8.53 7.56
CA HIS A 145 -7.68 -8.17 6.14
C HIS A 145 -8.65 -7.03 5.86
N LYS A 146 -9.90 -7.15 6.34
CA LYS A 146 -10.93 -6.11 6.17
C LYS A 146 -10.49 -4.78 6.74
N TRP A 147 -9.88 -4.80 7.92
CA TRP A 147 -9.36 -3.58 8.54
C TRP A 147 -8.23 -2.96 7.71
N ILE A 148 -7.32 -3.75 7.15
CA ILE A 148 -6.28 -3.25 6.21
C ILE A 148 -6.90 -2.62 4.96
N LYS A 149 -7.90 -3.27 4.36
CA LYS A 149 -8.63 -2.73 3.20
C LYS A 149 -9.30 -1.42 3.53
N GLU A 150 -9.87 -1.28 4.72
CA GLU A 150 -10.52 -0.05 5.17
C GLU A 150 -9.50 1.10 5.28
N VAL A 151 -8.33 0.86 5.87
CA VAL A 151 -7.26 1.88 5.94
C VAL A 151 -6.78 2.29 4.54
N LEU A 152 -6.53 1.32 3.66
CA LEU A 152 -6.14 1.56 2.26
C LEU A 152 -7.17 2.41 1.52
N ASN A 153 -8.45 2.03 1.59
CA ASN A 153 -9.50 2.61 0.77
C ASN A 153 -10.07 3.91 1.33
N ARG A 154 -10.10 4.08 2.66
CA ARG A 154 -10.71 5.24 3.31
C ARG A 154 -9.72 6.32 3.68
N ILE A 155 -8.49 5.97 4.04
CA ILE A 155 -7.49 6.95 4.47
C ILE A 155 -6.48 7.17 3.36
N ILE A 156 -5.66 6.17 3.05
CA ILE A 156 -4.51 6.31 2.14
C ILE A 156 -4.96 6.78 0.75
N LYS A 157 -6.04 6.20 0.21
CA LYS A 157 -6.58 6.62 -1.09
C LYS A 157 -7.04 8.08 -1.08
N ASN A 158 -7.70 8.53 -0.03
CA ASN A 158 -8.22 9.89 0.06
C ASN A 158 -7.08 10.91 0.27
N ASP A 159 -6.13 10.60 1.14
CA ASP A 159 -4.95 11.44 1.38
C ASP A 159 -4.11 11.59 0.10
N LEU A 160 -3.97 10.54 -0.71
CA LEU A 160 -3.31 10.59 -2.02
C LEU A 160 -4.03 11.49 -3.02
N VAL A 161 -5.37 11.48 -3.04
CA VAL A 161 -6.15 12.36 -3.90
C VAL A 161 -5.99 13.81 -3.43
N GLU A 162 -6.11 14.05 -2.14
CA GLU A 162 -5.98 15.39 -1.57
C GLU A 162 -4.59 16.00 -1.82
N ILE A 163 -3.51 15.26 -1.57
CA ILE A 163 -2.15 15.76 -1.79
C ILE A 163 -1.88 15.98 -3.28
N ARG A 164 -2.42 15.13 -4.16
CA ARG A 164 -2.31 15.30 -5.61
C ARG A 164 -2.99 16.60 -6.06
N ASP A 165 -4.19 16.87 -5.56
CA ASP A 165 -4.91 18.09 -5.88
C ASP A 165 -4.17 19.33 -5.36
N LYS A 166 -3.56 19.24 -4.16
CA LYS A 166 -2.70 20.31 -3.62
C LYS A 166 -1.47 20.55 -4.51
N CYS A 167 -0.73 19.51 -4.89
CA CYS A 167 0.43 19.63 -5.79
C CYS A 167 0.03 20.25 -7.13
N ARG A 168 -1.05 19.76 -7.75
CA ARG A 168 -1.56 20.28 -9.03
C ARG A 168 -1.91 21.76 -8.93
N ASN A 169 -2.68 22.13 -7.91
CA ASN A 169 -3.08 23.52 -7.70
C ASN A 169 -1.87 24.44 -7.44
N LYS A 170 -0.83 23.94 -6.76
CA LYS A 170 0.38 24.71 -6.49
C LYS A 170 1.24 24.86 -7.75
N SER A 171 1.41 23.79 -8.52
CA SER A 171 2.09 23.80 -9.81
C SER A 171 1.45 24.79 -10.78
N GLN A 172 0.11 24.80 -10.88
CA GLN A 172 -0.60 25.75 -11.72
C GLN A 172 -0.34 27.21 -11.30
N LYS A 173 -0.39 27.50 -9.99
CA LYS A 173 -0.11 28.85 -9.47
C LYS A 173 1.32 29.30 -9.78
N LEU A 174 2.28 28.39 -9.70
CA LEU A 174 3.68 28.65 -10.05
C LEU A 174 3.83 28.93 -11.55
N CYS A 175 3.14 28.16 -12.40
CA CYS A 175 3.09 28.39 -13.84
C CYS A 175 2.51 29.76 -14.19
N ASP A 176 1.36 30.11 -13.58
CA ASP A 176 0.71 31.41 -13.78
C ASP A 176 1.64 32.57 -13.37
N GLU A 177 2.33 32.46 -12.23
CA GLU A 177 3.31 33.46 -11.77
C GLU A 177 4.48 33.60 -12.75
N ARG A 178 5.06 32.48 -13.21
CA ARG A 178 6.15 32.48 -14.20
C ARG A 178 5.73 33.15 -15.51
N ILE A 179 4.51 32.88 -15.98
CA ILE A 179 3.93 33.53 -17.17
C ILE A 179 3.82 35.03 -16.97
N ASP A 180 3.35 35.48 -15.81
CA ASP A 180 3.21 36.91 -15.53
C ASP A 180 4.57 37.61 -15.39
N LEU A 181 5.57 36.98 -14.77
CA LEU A 181 6.94 37.49 -14.72
C LEU A 181 7.57 37.60 -16.12
N MET A 182 7.33 36.61 -16.99
CA MET A 182 7.77 36.66 -18.39
C MET A 182 7.14 37.84 -19.15
N LYS A 183 5.83 38.08 -19.00
CA LYS A 183 5.14 39.24 -19.61
C LYS A 183 5.72 40.55 -19.10
N GLN A 184 5.93 40.69 -17.79
CA GLN A 184 6.52 41.89 -17.20
C GLN A 184 7.92 42.17 -17.74
N LYS A 185 8.78 41.15 -17.87
CA LYS A 185 10.11 41.31 -18.48
C LYS A 185 10.03 41.70 -19.96
N GLN A 186 9.10 41.13 -20.72
CA GLN A 186 8.89 41.50 -22.11
C GLN A 186 8.47 42.97 -22.27
N GLU A 187 7.58 43.46 -21.40
CA GLU A 187 7.17 44.88 -21.39
C GLU A 187 8.32 45.80 -21.00
N GLN A 188 9.13 45.43 -20.00
CA GLN A 188 10.32 46.19 -19.62
C GLN A 188 11.29 46.28 -20.80
N TRP A 189 11.59 45.18 -21.50
CA TRP A 189 12.46 45.20 -22.68
C TRP A 189 11.94 46.10 -23.80
N LYS A 190 10.62 46.10 -24.06
CA LYS A 190 9.98 46.98 -25.05
C LYS A 190 10.07 48.45 -24.67
N ARG A 191 10.05 48.80 -23.38
CA ARG A 191 10.23 50.18 -22.89
C ARG A 191 11.69 50.63 -22.92
N SER A 192 12.63 49.72 -22.70
CA SER A 192 14.08 49.99 -22.69
C SER A 192 14.70 50.07 -24.09
N SER A 193 14.05 49.48 -25.09
CA SER A 193 14.56 49.42 -26.47
C SER A 193 13.70 50.32 -27.37
N SER A 194 14.26 51.40 -27.90
CA SER A 194 13.62 52.24 -28.93
C SER A 194 13.57 51.56 -30.31
N VAL A 195 13.13 50.30 -30.37
CA VAL A 195 13.06 49.52 -31.62
C VAL A 195 11.63 49.04 -31.83
N GLU A 196 11.11 49.34 -33.03
CA GLU A 196 9.75 49.04 -33.48
C GLU A 196 9.38 47.54 -33.34
N PRO A 197 8.09 47.22 -33.10
CA PRO A 197 7.65 45.86 -32.85
C PRO A 197 7.71 45.02 -34.14
N VAL A 198 8.57 44.01 -34.15
CA VAL A 198 8.41 42.87 -35.08
C VAL A 198 7.14 42.13 -34.67
N LYS A 199 6.13 42.17 -35.54
CA LYS A 199 4.90 41.37 -35.42
C LYS A 199 5.26 39.89 -35.54
N ASN A 200 5.45 39.21 -34.41
CA ASN A 200 5.37 37.76 -34.37
C ASN A 200 3.91 37.40 -34.10
N ASP A 201 3.14 37.25 -35.17
CA ASP A 201 1.84 36.57 -35.17
C ASP A 201 2.09 35.07 -35.02
N SER A 202 2.37 34.63 -33.80
CA SER A 202 2.27 33.22 -33.42
C SER A 202 1.65 33.19 -32.03
N PRO A 203 0.47 32.56 -31.85
CA PRO A 203 0.01 32.20 -30.53
C PRO A 203 1.01 31.16 -30.02
N PHE A 204 1.97 31.62 -29.21
CA PHE A 204 2.82 30.73 -28.44
C PHE A 204 1.88 30.04 -27.45
N ASP A 205 1.40 28.87 -27.84
CA ASP A 205 0.53 28.03 -27.04
C ASP A 205 1.37 27.43 -25.90
N LEU A 206 1.66 28.26 -24.88
CA LEU A 206 2.40 27.91 -23.67
C LEU A 206 1.63 26.94 -22.75
N ARG A 207 0.51 26.39 -23.23
CA ARG A 207 -0.31 25.44 -22.47
C ARG A 207 0.31 24.05 -22.37
N ASP A 208 1.35 23.76 -23.15
CA ASP A 208 2.09 22.50 -23.08
C ASP A 208 3.46 22.72 -22.41
N SER A 209 3.43 23.22 -21.16
CA SER A 209 4.62 23.22 -20.32
C SER A 209 4.81 21.80 -19.81
N GLY A 210 5.88 21.12 -20.22
CA GLY A 210 6.18 19.71 -19.90
C GLY A 210 6.27 19.31 -18.41
N VAL A 211 5.91 20.20 -17.50
CA VAL A 211 5.67 19.92 -16.08
C VAL A 211 4.40 19.11 -15.88
N ASP A 212 3.35 19.38 -16.67
CA ASP A 212 2.14 18.54 -16.66
C ASP A 212 2.45 17.15 -17.22
N SER A 213 3.32 17.04 -18.23
CA SER A 213 3.76 15.75 -18.75
C SER A 213 4.70 14.99 -17.80
N GLU A 214 5.55 15.64 -17.00
CA GLU A 214 6.38 14.92 -16.00
C GLU A 214 5.55 14.40 -14.82
N ILE A 215 4.53 15.15 -14.39
CA ILE A 215 3.56 14.68 -13.39
C ILE A 215 2.71 13.54 -13.99
N ASP A 216 2.28 13.65 -15.25
CA ASP A 216 1.46 12.63 -15.93
C ASP A 216 2.27 11.37 -16.32
N ASP A 217 3.54 11.50 -16.71
CA ASP A 217 4.45 10.39 -17.01
C ASP A 217 4.81 9.61 -15.74
N SER A 218 5.00 10.31 -14.60
CA SER A 218 5.11 9.67 -13.29
C SER A 218 3.84 8.87 -12.96
N LEU A 219 2.64 9.41 -13.26
CA LEU A 219 1.36 8.72 -13.04
C LEU A 219 1.22 7.47 -13.93
N VAL A 220 1.65 7.53 -15.19
CA VAL A 220 1.59 6.41 -16.14
C VAL A 220 2.57 5.30 -15.77
N ALA A 221 3.82 5.64 -15.40
CA ALA A 221 4.82 4.67 -14.97
C ALA A 221 4.43 3.95 -13.68
N GLU A 222 3.77 4.66 -12.76
CA GLU A 222 3.37 4.15 -11.45
C GLU A 222 2.08 3.31 -11.50
N ASP A 223 1.14 3.67 -12.39
CA ASP A 223 -0.02 2.82 -12.70
C ASP A 223 0.43 1.55 -13.43
N GLN A 224 1.47 1.61 -14.28
CA GLN A 224 2.12 0.43 -14.84
C GLN A 224 2.81 -0.43 -13.77
N PHE A 225 3.54 0.15 -12.82
CA PHE A 225 4.18 -0.62 -11.74
C PHE A 225 3.14 -1.29 -10.83
N THR A 226 2.07 -0.57 -10.48
CA THR A 226 0.92 -1.10 -9.72
C THR A 226 0.22 -2.20 -10.53
N ARG A 227 0.07 -2.03 -11.85
CA ARG A 227 -0.45 -3.07 -12.75
C ARG A 227 0.50 -4.24 -12.90
N ILE A 228 1.83 -4.09 -12.86
CA ILE A 228 2.78 -5.21 -12.93
C ILE A 228 2.72 -6.04 -11.65
N LEU A 229 2.66 -5.37 -10.49
CA LEU A 229 2.40 -6.03 -9.20
C LEU A 229 1.03 -6.72 -9.15
N ALA A 230 0.02 -6.16 -9.83
CA ALA A 230 -1.30 -6.77 -9.95
C ALA A 230 -1.38 -7.85 -11.06
N SER A 231 -0.63 -7.72 -12.15
CA SER A 231 -0.63 -8.60 -13.33
C SER A 231 0.08 -9.92 -13.06
N GLY A 232 1.05 -9.93 -12.12
CA GLY A 232 1.55 -11.17 -11.52
C GLY A 232 0.45 -12.04 -10.88
N LYS A 233 -0.77 -11.52 -10.68
CA LYS A 233 -1.93 -12.25 -10.13
C LYS A 233 -2.89 -12.83 -11.16
N GLU A 234 -2.86 -12.48 -12.45
CA GLU A 234 -3.85 -13.05 -13.39
C GLU A 234 -3.67 -14.57 -13.62
N SER A 235 -2.54 -15.14 -13.20
CA SER A 235 -2.27 -16.58 -13.26
C SER A 235 -2.67 -17.35 -11.97
N LEU A 236 -3.00 -16.68 -10.86
CA LEU A 236 -3.23 -17.35 -9.56
C LEU A 236 -4.38 -16.72 -8.77
N ILE A 237 -5.61 -17.13 -9.13
CA ILE A 237 -6.86 -17.07 -8.33
C ILE A 237 -7.03 -15.77 -7.52
N SER A 238 -7.80 -14.84 -8.10
CA SER A 238 -8.35 -13.66 -7.44
C SER A 238 -9.40 -14.08 -6.39
N THR A 239 -8.96 -14.42 -5.18
CA THR A 239 -9.86 -14.63 -4.02
C THR A 239 -9.85 -13.38 -3.14
N ASP A 240 -10.84 -12.52 -3.37
CA ASP A 240 -11.12 -11.41 -2.46
C ASP A 240 -11.84 -11.95 -1.20
N PHE A 241 -11.06 -12.28 -0.18
CA PHE A 241 -11.58 -12.83 1.08
C PHE A 241 -12.33 -11.79 1.93
N SER A 242 -12.30 -10.50 1.57
CA SER A 242 -12.97 -9.43 2.32
C SER A 242 -14.50 -9.58 2.32
N ASN A 243 -15.07 -10.23 1.32
CA ASN A 243 -16.51 -10.49 1.20
C ASN A 243 -16.95 -11.86 1.77
N ALA A 244 -16.01 -12.74 2.14
CA ALA A 244 -16.30 -14.16 2.35
C ALA A 244 -16.84 -14.53 3.74
N THR A 245 -16.68 -13.68 4.74
CA THR A 245 -17.20 -13.95 6.10
C THR A 245 -17.80 -12.66 6.69
N PRO A 246 -19.10 -12.57 7.01
CA PRO A 246 -19.64 -11.43 7.74
C PRO A 246 -18.91 -11.25 9.08
N LEU A 247 -18.74 -10.00 9.54
CA LEU A 247 -18.33 -9.77 10.94
C LEU A 247 -19.40 -10.38 11.85
N LEU A 248 -19.02 -10.89 13.02
CA LEU A 248 -20.00 -11.39 13.98
C LEU A 248 -20.99 -10.26 14.33
N PRO A 249 -22.30 -10.54 14.53
CA PRO A 249 -23.29 -9.52 14.81
C PRO A 249 -22.89 -8.68 16.05
N GLY A 250 -22.60 -7.40 15.84
CA GLY A 250 -22.18 -6.47 16.92
C GLY A 250 -20.69 -6.13 16.97
N GLU A 251 -19.83 -6.83 16.23
CA GLU A 251 -18.41 -6.47 16.11
C GLU A 251 -18.20 -5.46 14.97
N GLY A 252 -18.06 -4.18 15.32
CA GLY A 252 -17.49 -3.20 14.42
C GLY A 252 -16.00 -3.47 14.19
N LEU A 253 -15.47 -3.08 13.03
CA LEU A 253 -14.01 -3.04 12.84
C LEU A 253 -13.37 -2.16 13.91
N ALA A 254 -12.17 -2.54 14.35
CA ALA A 254 -11.39 -1.73 15.28
C ALA A 254 -11.18 -0.29 14.74
N PRO A 255 -10.94 0.69 15.62
CA PRO A 255 -10.66 2.05 15.18
C PRO A 255 -9.50 2.09 14.17
N ILE A 256 -9.57 3.05 13.26
CA ILE A 256 -8.52 3.30 12.27
C ILE A 256 -7.29 3.89 12.99
N PRO A 257 -6.07 3.47 12.62
CA PRO A 257 -4.85 4.01 13.20
C PRO A 257 -4.69 5.48 12.81
N THR A 258 -3.98 6.23 13.63
CA THR A 258 -3.71 7.66 13.38
C THR A 258 -2.82 7.85 12.15
N ASN A 259 -2.87 9.04 11.54
CA ASN A 259 -1.99 9.36 10.40
C ASN A 259 -0.50 9.18 10.76
N LYS A 260 -0.11 9.47 12.01
CA LYS A 260 1.26 9.23 12.48
C LYS A 260 1.63 7.74 12.46
N GLU A 261 0.72 6.86 12.85
CA GLU A 261 0.95 5.41 12.82
C GLU A 261 0.98 4.87 11.38
N ILE A 262 0.11 5.39 10.49
CA ILE A 262 0.01 4.97 9.09
C ILE A 262 1.25 5.38 8.29
N PHE A 263 1.70 6.64 8.44
CA PHE A 263 2.73 7.26 7.61
C PHE A 263 4.12 7.32 8.29
N GLY A 264 4.19 7.18 9.63
CA GLY A 264 5.41 7.37 10.41
C GLY A 264 5.68 8.85 10.78
N ASP A 265 6.79 9.11 11.48
CA ASP A 265 7.24 10.47 11.77
C ASP A 265 7.95 11.07 10.56
N LYS A 266 7.42 12.18 10.02
CA LYS A 266 7.97 12.89 8.85
C LYS A 266 9.44 13.31 9.00
N HIS A 267 9.95 13.41 10.23
CA HIS A 267 11.31 13.87 10.55
C HIS A 267 12.37 12.76 10.65
N GLU A 268 11.99 11.47 10.63
CA GLU A 268 12.96 10.37 10.78
C GLU A 268 13.57 9.90 9.45
N ILE A 269 12.95 10.23 8.31
CA ILE A 269 13.35 9.69 7.00
C ILE A 269 14.33 10.62 6.25
N SER A 270 14.47 11.90 6.63
CA SER A 270 15.54 12.77 6.08
C SER A 270 16.95 12.41 6.57
N LYS A 271 17.11 11.28 7.26
CA LYS A 271 18.36 10.79 7.86
C LYS A 271 18.72 9.35 7.47
N GLN A 272 17.96 8.71 6.58
CA GLN A 272 18.32 7.44 5.95
C GLN A 272 18.76 7.69 4.50
#